data_AF-A0A8T0D4L0-F1
#
_entry.id   AF-A0A8T0D4L0-F1
#
_cell.length_a   1.000
_cell.length_b   1.000
_cell.length_c   1.000
_cell.angle_alpha   90.00
_cell.angle_beta   90.00
_cell.angle_gamma   90.00
#
_symmetry.space_group_name_H-M   'P 1'
#
loop_
_entity.id
_entity.type
_entity.pdbx_description
1 polymer ?
#
loop_
_entity_poly.entity_id
_entity_poly.type
_entity_poly.pdbx_seq_one_letter_code
_entity_poly.pdbx_strand_id
1 'polypeptide(L)'
;MSIIKQVIKDSRMEQNQIDMAVRVGGSTRIPKIQQVIKRFFNGKETRLGINPDDAVANGAAVQAGVLSGTESTGGVALLDVCPLTFDIKAVGDVMTKLISWNTVIPTKKTGPPNFCD
;
A
#
# COMPACT_ATOMS: atom_id res chain seq x y z
N MET A 1 -12.18 11.29 -0.09
CA MET A 1 -10.92 11.23 0.69
C MET A 1 -10.99 10.30 1.90
N SER A 2 -12.00 9.44 2.04
CA SER A 2 -12.09 8.47 3.15
C SER A 2 -10.91 7.50 3.18
N ILE A 3 -10.50 6.97 2.02
CA ILE A 3 -9.41 6.00 1.89
C ILE A 3 -8.07 6.59 2.39
N ILE A 4 -7.72 7.82 1.98
CA ILE A 4 -6.45 8.45 2.40
C ILE A 4 -6.42 8.67 3.92
N LYS A 5 -7.53 9.13 4.51
CA LYS A 5 -7.64 9.30 5.96
C LYS A 5 -7.51 7.98 6.72
N GLN A 6 -8.08 6.91 6.18
CA GLN A 6 -7.99 5.58 6.76
C GLN A 6 -6.53 5.09 6.77
N VAL A 7 -5.82 5.19 5.64
CA VAL A 7 -4.41 4.78 5.55
C VAL A 7 -3.52 5.56 6.53
N ILE A 8 -3.71 6.88 6.66
CA ILE A 8 -2.95 7.70 7.64
C ILE A 8 -3.22 7.24 9.08
N LYS A 9 -4.47 6.91 9.39
CA LYS A 9 -4.86 6.39 10.70
C LYS A 9 -4.21 5.03 10.97
N ASP A 10 -4.20 4.13 10.00
CA ASP A 10 -3.66 2.78 10.16
C ASP A 10 -2.12 2.77 10.25
N SER A 11 -1.46 3.72 9.58
CA SER A 11 -0.01 3.91 9.71
C SER A 11 0.41 4.58 11.04
N ARG A 12 -0.55 4.99 11.87
CA ARG A 12 -0.33 5.73 13.13
C ARG A 12 0.48 7.01 12.92
N MET A 13 0.30 7.65 11.77
CA MET A 13 0.93 8.91 11.44
C MET A 13 -0.07 10.04 11.51
N GLU A 14 0.44 11.23 11.74
CA GLU A 14 -0.29 12.47 11.52
C GLU A 14 -0.08 12.97 10.09
N GLN A 15 -1.05 13.71 9.57
CA GLN A 15 -1.02 14.22 8.19
C GLN A 15 0.17 15.17 7.92
N ASN A 16 0.65 15.87 8.95
CA ASN A 16 1.83 16.75 8.90
C ASN A 16 3.15 15.97 8.73
N GLN A 17 3.22 14.71 9.17
CA GLN A 17 4.38 13.82 9.08
C GLN A 17 4.58 13.23 7.68
N ILE A 18 3.64 13.46 6.76
CA ILE A 18 3.79 13.05 5.36
C ILE A 18 4.65 14.08 4.64
N ASP A 19 5.90 13.75 4.35
CA ASP A 19 6.85 14.67 3.71
C ASP A 19 6.47 15.00 2.27
N MET A 20 6.07 13.98 1.51
CA MET A 20 5.88 14.07 0.07
C MET A 20 4.73 13.19 -0.40
N ALA A 21 3.92 13.71 -1.32
CA ALA A 21 2.90 12.94 -2.03
C ALA A 21 3.33 12.69 -3.48
N VAL A 22 3.37 11.42 -3.88
CA VAL A 22 3.62 10.99 -5.26
C VAL A 22 2.27 10.67 -5.93
N ARG A 23 2.07 11.18 -7.15
CA ARG A 23 0.85 10.95 -7.94
C ARG A 23 1.17 9.98 -9.08
N VAL A 24 0.37 8.93 -9.20
CA VAL A 24 0.53 7.88 -10.21
C VAL A 24 -0.82 7.60 -10.87
N GLY A 25 -0.81 7.30 -12.17
CA GLY A 25 -1.98 7.09 -13.01
C GLY A 25 -2.47 8.35 -13.73
N GLY A 26 -2.91 8.21 -14.98
CA GLY A 26 -3.27 9.33 -15.85
C GLY A 26 -4.38 10.23 -15.32
N SER A 27 -5.33 9.68 -14.56
CA SER A 27 -6.41 10.46 -13.92
C SER A 27 -5.87 11.51 -12.92
N THR A 28 -4.64 11.35 -12.43
CA THR A 28 -4.00 12.34 -11.54
C THR A 28 -3.52 13.60 -12.29
N ARG A 29 -3.60 13.62 -13.63
CA ARG A 29 -3.36 14.81 -14.46
C ARG A 29 -4.50 15.83 -14.38
N ILE A 30 -5.69 15.40 -13.95
CA ILE A 30 -6.87 16.27 -13.84
C ILE A 30 -6.56 17.40 -12.84
N PRO A 31 -6.62 18.69 -13.24
CA PRO A 31 -6.26 19.82 -12.37
C PRO A 31 -7.06 19.86 -11.06
N LYS A 32 -8.33 19.44 -11.10
CA LYS A 32 -9.17 19.38 -9.90
C LYS A 32 -8.65 18.37 -8.88
N ILE A 33 -8.17 17.20 -9.32
CA ILE A 33 -7.59 16.18 -8.44
C ILE A 33 -6.33 16.73 -7.76
N GLN A 34 -5.46 17.40 -8.52
CA GLN A 34 -4.24 18.02 -7.99
C GLN A 34 -4.56 19.08 -6.93
N GLN A 35 -5.57 19.93 -7.18
CA GLN A 35 -6.02 20.92 -6.21
C GLN A 35 -6.57 20.27 -4.93
N VAL A 36 -7.37 19.21 -5.05
CA VAL A 36 -7.95 18.52 -3.89
C VAL A 36 -6.85 17.84 -3.06
N ILE A 37 -5.86 17.21 -3.70
CA ILE A 37 -4.71 16.60 -3.02
C ILE A 37 -3.84 17.67 -2.34
N LYS A 38 -3.52 18.77 -3.04
CA LYS A 38 -2.74 19.89 -2.47
C LYS A 38 -3.45 20.51 -1.27
N ARG A 39 -4.77 20.72 -1.35
CA ARG A 39 -5.58 21.19 -0.21
C ARG A 39 -5.59 20.18 0.94
N PHE A 40 -5.71 18.89 0.62
CA PHE A 40 -5.71 17.84 1.63
C PHE A 40 -4.40 17.83 2.42
N PHE A 41 -3.24 17.97 1.77
CA PHE A 41 -1.93 17.99 2.45
C PHE A 41 -1.45 19.41 2.80
N ASN A 42 -2.35 20.33 3.17
CA ASN A 42 -2.03 21.69 3.66
C ASN A 42 -1.11 22.49 2.73
N GLY A 43 -1.28 22.35 1.42
CA GLY A 43 -0.50 23.09 0.43
C GLY A 43 0.84 22.46 0.06
N LYS A 44 1.25 21.34 0.68
CA LYS A 44 2.48 20.61 0.33
C LYS A 44 2.48 20.27 -1.16
N GLU A 45 3.61 20.53 -1.83
CA GLU A 45 3.75 20.22 -3.24
C GLU A 45 3.90 18.72 -3.47
N THR A 46 3.20 18.21 -4.49
CA THR A 46 3.38 16.84 -4.95
C THR A 46 4.59 16.77 -5.86
N ARG A 47 5.37 15.68 -5.80
CA ARG A 47 6.57 15.53 -6.64
C ARG A 47 6.22 15.60 -8.13
N LEU A 48 6.88 16.49 -8.86
CA LEU A 48 6.65 16.73 -10.31
C LEU A 48 7.62 15.96 -11.22
N GLY A 49 8.74 15.46 -10.70
CA GLY A 49 9.78 14.79 -11.48
C GLY A 49 9.51 13.33 -11.86
N ILE A 50 8.25 12.87 -11.79
CA ILE A 50 7.87 11.48 -12.11
C ILE A 50 6.70 11.54 -13.09
N ASN A 51 6.84 10.88 -14.25
CA ASN A 51 5.72 10.71 -15.17
C ASN A 51 4.66 9.79 -14.54
N PRO A 52 3.43 10.26 -14.26
CA PRO A 52 2.43 9.44 -13.57
C PRO A 52 2.01 8.19 -14.35
N ASP A 53 2.17 8.17 -15.67
CA ASP A 53 1.73 7.06 -16.51
C ASP A 53 2.74 5.88 -16.50
N ASP A 54 4.04 6.19 -16.39
CA ASP A 54 5.11 5.18 -16.49
C ASP A 54 5.72 4.81 -15.13
N ALA A 55 5.38 5.53 -14.06
CA ALA A 55 5.98 5.35 -12.74
C ALA A 55 5.89 3.91 -12.23
N VAL A 56 4.76 3.24 -12.46
CA VAL A 56 4.54 1.85 -12.05
C VAL A 56 5.44 0.90 -12.84
N ALA A 57 5.51 1.07 -14.17
CA ALA A 57 6.31 0.22 -15.04
C ALA A 57 7.82 0.36 -14.72
N ASN A 58 8.28 1.58 -14.47
CA ASN A 58 9.66 1.84 -14.07
C ASN A 58 10.00 1.16 -12.73
N GLY A 59 9.13 1.26 -11.72
CA GLY A 59 9.34 0.58 -10.44
C GLY A 59 9.36 -0.95 -10.57
N ALA A 60 8.48 -1.51 -11.40
CA ALA A 60 8.45 -2.94 -11.69
C ALA A 60 9.73 -3.41 -12.42
N ALA A 61 10.24 -2.63 -13.37
CA ALA A 61 11.48 -2.94 -14.08
C ALA A 61 12.70 -2.94 -13.15
N VAL A 62 12.76 -2.00 -12.19
CA VAL A 62 13.81 -1.99 -11.15
C VAL A 62 13.73 -3.26 -10.30
N GLN A 63 12.54 -3.64 -9.83
CA GLN A 63 12.37 -4.86 -9.05
C GLN A 63 12.72 -6.12 -9.86
N ALA A 64 12.40 -6.14 -11.16
CA ALA A 64 12.79 -7.23 -12.05
C ALA A 64 14.31 -7.33 -12.21
N GLY A 65 15.00 -6.20 -12.34
CA GLY A 65 16.47 -6.12 -12.40
C GLY A 65 17.16 -6.63 -11.11
N VAL A 66 16.55 -6.35 -9.95
CA VAL A 66 17.00 -6.90 -8.65
C VAL A 66 16.84 -8.42 -8.62
N LEU A 67 15.69 -8.94 -9.10
CA LEU A 67 15.41 -10.38 -9.10
C LEU A 67 16.22 -11.16 -10.14
N SER A 68 16.60 -10.55 -11.27
CA SER A 68 17.44 -11.18 -12.30
C SER A 68 18.92 -11.23 -11.94
N GLY A 69 19.36 -10.51 -10.89
CA GLY A 69 20.76 -10.42 -10.49
C GLY A 69 21.67 -9.72 -11.50
N THR A 70 21.10 -9.04 -12.50
CA THR A 70 21.83 -8.36 -13.58
C THR A 70 22.29 -6.95 -13.20
N GLU A 71 21.60 -6.34 -12.23
CA GLU A 71 21.87 -4.98 -11.77
C GLU A 71 22.51 -5.02 -10.39
N SER A 72 23.64 -4.33 -10.21
CA SER A 72 24.18 -3.99 -8.88
C SER A 72 23.41 -2.81 -8.27
N THR A 73 22.09 -2.86 -8.41
CA THR A 73 21.15 -2.00 -7.70
C THR A 73 21.31 -2.35 -6.22
N GLY A 74 21.97 -1.47 -5.45
CA GLY A 74 22.21 -1.69 -4.03
C GLY A 74 20.95 -2.20 -3.36
N GLY A 75 21.00 -3.45 -2.88
CA GLY A 75 19.85 -4.32 -2.66
C GLY A 75 18.60 -3.59 -2.15
N VAL A 76 17.57 -3.53 -2.99
CA VAL A 76 16.27 -2.99 -2.60
C VAL A 76 15.56 -4.02 -1.71
N ALA A 77 15.40 -3.69 -0.44
CA ALA A 77 14.55 -4.47 0.46
C ALA A 77 13.11 -3.94 0.35
N LEU A 78 12.20 -4.81 -0.10
CA LEU A 78 10.77 -4.52 -0.21
C LEU A 78 9.99 -5.29 0.85
N LEU A 79 9.24 -4.57 1.67
CA LEU A 79 8.28 -5.13 2.62
C LEU A 79 6.88 -4.69 2.22
N ASP A 80 6.01 -5.66 1.92
CA ASP A 80 4.63 -5.40 1.52
C ASP A 80 3.64 -6.02 2.52
N VAL A 81 2.36 -5.68 2.40
CA VAL A 81 1.30 -6.07 3.33
C VAL A 81 0.07 -6.64 2.63
N CYS A 82 -0.70 -7.44 3.35
CA CYS A 82 -1.97 -7.96 2.88
C CYS A 82 -3.06 -6.86 2.85
N PRO A 83 -3.76 -6.62 1.74
CA PRO A 83 -4.73 -5.52 1.63
C PRO A 83 -6.06 -5.79 2.34
N LEU A 84 -6.37 -7.06 2.66
CA LEU A 84 -7.64 -7.47 3.23
C LEU A 84 -7.43 -8.41 4.41
N THR A 85 -8.46 -8.50 5.26
CA THR A 85 -8.47 -9.45 6.36
C THR A 85 -8.96 -10.80 5.82
N PHE A 86 -8.18 -11.85 6.01
CA PHE A 86 -8.55 -13.21 5.64
C PHE A 86 -9.11 -13.95 6.85
N ASP A 87 -10.39 -14.32 6.73
CA ASP A 87 -11.17 -14.96 7.78
C ASP A 87 -11.75 -16.27 7.27
N ILE A 88 -12.02 -17.17 8.21
CA ILE A 88 -12.79 -18.39 7.95
C ILE A 88 -14.11 -18.33 8.69
N LYS A 89 -15.13 -18.92 8.08
CA LYS A 89 -16.43 -19.11 8.72
C LYS A 89 -16.35 -20.36 9.60
N ALA A 90 -16.46 -20.20 10.91
CA ALA A 90 -16.50 -21.29 11.87
C ALA A 90 -17.96 -21.73 12.14
N VAL A 91 -18.12 -22.89 12.79
CA VAL A 91 -19.41 -23.39 13.27
C VAL A 91 -20.08 -22.33 14.15
N GLY A 92 -21.40 -22.18 14.00
CA GLY A 92 -22.16 -21.14 14.70
C GLY A 92 -22.14 -19.77 14.02
N ASP A 93 -21.78 -19.71 12.72
CA ASP A 93 -21.72 -18.49 11.90
C ASP A 93 -20.75 -17.41 12.44
N VAL A 94 -19.76 -17.82 13.25
CA VAL A 94 -18.74 -16.93 13.81
C VAL A 94 -17.58 -16.78 12.82
N MET A 95 -17.29 -15.54 12.44
CA MET A 95 -16.11 -15.21 11.62
C MET A 95 -14.85 -15.21 12.49
N THR A 96 -13.90 -16.09 12.18
CA THR A 96 -12.62 -16.18 12.89
C THR A 96 -11.52 -15.59 12.03
N LYS A 97 -10.82 -14.58 12.57
CA LYS A 97 -9.73 -13.91 11.86
C LYS A 97 -8.45 -14.72 11.83
N LEU A 98 -7.91 -14.96 10.64
CA LEU A 98 -6.63 -15.63 10.48
C LEU A 98 -5.51 -14.61 10.25
N ILE A 99 -5.60 -13.84 9.17
CA ILE A 99 -4.61 -12.82 8.79
C ILE A 99 -5.31 -11.49 8.72
N SER A 100 -4.91 -10.54 9.56
CA SER A 100 -5.49 -9.19 9.52
C SER A 100 -4.97 -8.42 8.30
N TRP A 101 -5.80 -7.54 7.75
CA TRP A 101 -5.34 -6.56 6.77
C TRP A 101 -4.17 -5.73 7.34
N ASN A 102 -3.30 -5.25 6.46
CA ASN A 102 -2.02 -4.61 6.75
C ASN A 102 -0.97 -5.52 7.46
N THR A 103 -1.18 -6.84 7.50
CA THR A 103 -0.14 -7.78 7.95
C THR A 103 0.95 -7.91 6.88
N VAL A 104 2.22 -7.79 7.29
CA VAL A 104 3.40 -7.96 6.43
C VAL A 104 3.43 -9.34 5.78
N ILE A 105 3.79 -9.40 4.49
CA ILE A 105 4.01 -10.64 3.75
C ILE A 105 5.51 -10.90 3.55
N PRO A 106 5.97 -12.17 3.56
CA PRO A 106 5.20 -13.40 3.72
C PRO A 106 4.71 -13.64 5.16
N THR A 107 3.51 -14.21 5.32
CA THR A 107 2.94 -14.58 6.62
C THR A 107 2.20 -15.92 6.55
N LYS A 108 2.19 -16.67 7.64
CA LYS A 108 1.49 -17.96 7.76
C LYS A 108 0.74 -18.02 9.10
N LYS A 109 -0.52 -18.45 9.05
CA LYS A 109 -1.36 -18.73 10.21
C LYS A 109 -2.02 -20.08 10.04
N THR A 110 -2.00 -20.88 11.10
CA THR A 110 -2.73 -22.16 11.16
C THR A 110 -4.07 -21.90 11.83
N GLY A 111 -5.13 -22.57 11.35
CA GLY A 111 -6.48 -22.44 11.91
C GLY A 111 -6.55 -22.87 13.38
N PRO A 112 -7.65 -22.52 14.08
CA PRO A 112 -7.87 -22.97 15.45
C PRO A 112 -7.95 -24.51 15.51
N PRO A 113 -7.50 -25.13 16.62
CA PRO A 113 -7.33 -26.58 16.72
C PRO A 113 -8.62 -27.41 16.55
N ASN A 114 -9.83 -26.82 16.65
CA ASN A 114 -11.11 -27.53 16.66
C ASN A 114 -12.05 -27.10 15.51
N PHE A 115 -11.51 -26.88 14.31
CA PHE A 115 -12.32 -26.42 13.17
C PHE A 115 -13.19 -27.52 12.53
N CYS A 116 -12.82 -28.79 12.70
CA CYS A 116 -13.44 -29.95 12.05
C CYS A 116 -14.04 -30.98 13.02
N ASP A 117 -14.13 -30.65 14.31
CA ASP A 117 -14.80 -31.49 15.31
C ASP A 117 -16.28 -31.08 15.47
#